data_AF-A0A922CLV6-F1
#
_entry.id   AF-A0A922CLV6-F1
#
_cell.length_a   1.000
_cell.length_b   1.000
_cell.length_c   1.000
_cell.angle_alpha   90.00
_cell.angle_beta   90.00
_cell.angle_gamma   90.00
#
_symmetry.space_group_name_H-M   'P 1'
#
loop_
_entity.id
_entity.type
_entity.pdbx_description
1 polymer ?
#
loop_
_entity_poly.entity_id
_entity_poly.type
_entity_poly.pdbx_seq_one_letter_code
_entity_poly.pdbx_strand_id
1 'polypeptide(L)'
;MNKAASRKIETPKSLLIRRVRNSKLLKIPSDAQQYIKDYDTPYTELNIKKRSFPVRDRKLTEEDPRNPFDLPKHLRLFVFTDRKRKCKPEPFIMSEPHTICDIDNTFYKAIEGRPLRPPGDVKMYMKNIRDITLYRANAAYLMDQLIQIETDLVDEGVECKKVSELFAKCKNNFVQFAKESYEVAKIIQMMAEERGQFLAKVADKLESYCFEYVKVRNQVSATAAIFEILAKYRRFLNSLSPGTWREKYDRDSSEEKVCLVAPTDDETASPEESIDFYKQSLTKIEQIQPVLYFKHPEELMLVYEELGEQCLNYMQVEVMASPLLNAVIKNKDDLKAEVMAEIAEVVEIVELYKYEVTFVEEKEKAYEEAFFSLLMNEFKELCSSEDTIKLFTYIQYANKQLFGGTEDPKDDITSIMLQLELHYLELTLGLDSLDQTIVKQAVNEFFAEDIKIMKRAHNAQRSMRECDILKKALYTSFEPPRSKRK
;
A
#
# COMPACT_ATOMS: atom_id res chain seq x y z
N MET A 1 -59.32 -25.02 -49.53
CA MET A 1 -58.01 -25.12 -50.21
C MET A 1 -57.44 -23.73 -50.41
N ASN A 2 -56.44 -23.34 -49.61
CA ASN A 2 -55.18 -22.73 -50.08
C ASN A 2 -54.39 -22.26 -48.86
N LYS A 3 -53.16 -22.77 -48.78
CA LYS A 3 -52.24 -22.71 -47.65
C LYS A 3 -51.88 -21.26 -47.31
N ALA A 4 -52.18 -20.85 -46.08
CA ALA A 4 -51.57 -19.70 -45.44
C ALA A 4 -50.09 -20.01 -45.20
N ALA A 5 -49.20 -19.42 -45.99
CA ALA A 5 -47.77 -19.44 -45.74
C ALA A 5 -47.47 -18.48 -44.57
N SER A 6 -47.08 -19.03 -43.42
CA SER A 6 -46.57 -18.23 -42.31
C SER A 6 -45.28 -17.53 -42.76
N ARG A 7 -45.36 -16.23 -43.06
CA ARG A 7 -44.16 -15.39 -43.21
C ARG A 7 -43.53 -15.27 -41.84
N LYS A 8 -42.48 -16.06 -41.57
CA LYS A 8 -41.61 -15.84 -40.42
C LYS A 8 -41.05 -14.43 -40.53
N ILE A 9 -41.23 -13.63 -39.49
CA ILE A 9 -40.60 -12.32 -39.35
C ILE A 9 -39.09 -12.57 -39.37
N GLU A 10 -38.44 -12.21 -40.48
CA GLU A 10 -36.99 -12.36 -40.62
C GLU A 10 -36.34 -11.40 -39.62
N THR A 11 -35.69 -11.94 -38.60
CA THR A 11 -34.91 -11.13 -37.65
C THR A 11 -33.84 -10.32 -38.39
N PRO A 12 -33.48 -9.11 -37.92
CA PRO A 12 -32.43 -8.29 -38.53
C PRO A 12 -31.14 -9.09 -38.79
N LYS A 13 -30.78 -9.97 -37.84
CA LYS A 13 -29.64 -10.90 -37.96
C LYS A 13 -29.74 -11.85 -39.16
N SER A 14 -30.93 -12.39 -39.46
CA SER A 14 -31.12 -13.28 -40.63
C SER A 14 -31.08 -12.55 -41.96
N LEU A 15 -31.51 -11.28 -42.02
CA LEU A 15 -31.35 -10.42 -43.20
C LEU A 15 -29.88 -10.03 -43.43
N LEU A 16 -29.15 -9.78 -42.35
CA LEU A 16 -27.72 -9.45 -42.36
C LEU A 16 -26.88 -10.62 -42.88
N ILE A 17 -27.10 -11.84 -42.36
CA ILE A 17 -26.42 -13.07 -42.84
C ILE A 17 -26.71 -13.33 -44.32
N ARG A 18 -27.93 -13.02 -44.79
CA ARG A 18 -28.32 -13.17 -46.20
C ARG A 18 -27.71 -12.10 -47.10
N ARG A 19 -27.58 -10.86 -46.62
CA ARG A 19 -26.90 -9.77 -47.36
C ARG A 19 -25.41 -10.05 -47.49
N VAL A 20 -24.73 -10.42 -46.39
CA VAL A 20 -23.29 -10.76 -46.38
C VAL A 20 -22.97 -11.95 -47.30
N ARG A 21 -23.84 -12.98 -47.35
CA ARG A 21 -23.66 -14.10 -48.29
C ARG A 21 -23.83 -13.72 -49.76
N ASN A 22 -24.64 -12.73 -50.07
CA ASN A 22 -25.03 -12.40 -51.45
C ASN A 22 -24.28 -11.19 -52.03
N SER A 23 -23.63 -10.38 -51.19
CA SER A 23 -22.78 -9.27 -51.63
C SER A 23 -21.44 -9.79 -52.14
N LYS A 24 -21.21 -9.63 -53.45
CA LYS A 24 -19.92 -9.95 -54.09
C LYS A 24 -18.75 -9.07 -53.59
N LEU A 25 -19.05 -7.96 -52.89
CA LEU A 25 -18.07 -6.99 -52.38
C LEU A 25 -17.66 -7.23 -50.91
N LEU A 26 -18.35 -8.09 -50.14
CA LEU A 26 -18.08 -8.33 -48.72
C LEU A 26 -17.54 -9.75 -48.43
N LYS A 27 -16.85 -10.37 -49.39
CA LYS A 27 -16.10 -11.60 -49.13
C LYS A 27 -14.77 -11.24 -48.46
N ILE A 28 -14.80 -11.16 -47.14
CA ILE A 28 -13.56 -11.14 -46.33
C ILE A 28 -12.87 -12.50 -46.56
N PRO A 29 -11.58 -12.54 -46.97
CA PRO A 29 -10.81 -13.78 -47.04
C PRO A 29 -10.77 -14.44 -45.66
N SER A 30 -11.10 -15.73 -45.56
CA SER A 30 -11.19 -16.46 -44.28
C SER A 30 -9.88 -16.51 -43.48
N ASP A 31 -8.76 -16.09 -44.06
CA ASP A 31 -7.44 -16.14 -43.43
C ASP A 31 -7.22 -14.98 -42.43
N ALA A 32 -8.00 -13.89 -42.51
CA ALA A 32 -7.89 -12.75 -41.59
C ALA A 32 -8.55 -12.96 -40.21
N GLN A 33 -9.35 -14.03 -40.03
CA GLN A 33 -10.00 -14.32 -38.74
C GLN A 33 -9.10 -15.05 -37.74
N GLN A 34 -7.93 -15.54 -38.16
CA GLN A 34 -6.97 -16.21 -37.28
C GLN A 34 -6.05 -15.24 -36.53
N TYR A 35 -5.84 -14.02 -37.06
CA TYR A 35 -4.92 -13.05 -36.44
C TYR A 35 -5.53 -12.30 -35.24
N ILE A 36 -6.85 -12.32 -35.05
CA ILE A 36 -7.51 -11.57 -33.96
C ILE A 36 -7.40 -12.29 -32.59
N LYS A 37 -6.94 -13.55 -32.53
CA LYS A 37 -6.88 -14.33 -31.27
C LYS A 37 -5.54 -14.27 -30.51
N ASP A 38 -4.49 -13.70 -31.07
CA ASP A 38 -3.15 -13.74 -30.47
C ASP A 38 -2.69 -12.41 -29.85
N TYR A 39 -3.57 -11.40 -29.74
CA TYR A 39 -3.22 -10.07 -29.24
C TYR A 39 -3.19 -9.89 -27.71
N ASP A 40 -3.46 -10.93 -26.91
CA ASP A 40 -3.57 -10.83 -25.43
C ASP A 40 -2.41 -11.46 -24.62
N THR A 41 -1.30 -11.86 -25.26
CA THR A 41 -0.12 -12.31 -24.52
C THR A 41 1.02 -11.30 -24.57
N PRO A 42 1.36 -10.61 -23.46
CA PRO A 42 2.58 -9.81 -23.40
C PRO A 42 3.82 -10.72 -23.49
N TYR A 43 4.79 -10.25 -24.26
CA TYR A 43 6.13 -10.83 -24.43
C TYR A 43 6.70 -11.34 -23.11
N THR A 44 6.96 -12.65 -23.04
CA THR A 44 7.71 -13.25 -21.93
C THR A 44 9.20 -13.12 -22.22
N GLU A 45 9.84 -12.13 -21.61
CA GLU A 45 11.30 -12.09 -21.52
C GLU A 45 11.81 -13.37 -20.85
N LEU A 46 12.66 -14.13 -21.55
CA LEU A 46 13.36 -15.29 -21.00
C LEU A 46 14.37 -14.84 -19.95
N ASN A 47 13.86 -14.71 -18.72
CA ASN A 47 14.61 -14.31 -17.54
C ASN A 47 15.40 -15.52 -17.01
N ILE A 48 16.64 -15.70 -17.47
CA ILE A 48 17.57 -16.74 -16.97
C ILE A 48 18.02 -16.33 -15.56
N LYS A 49 17.21 -16.70 -14.55
CA LYS A 49 17.59 -16.61 -13.14
C LYS A 49 18.71 -17.62 -12.85
N LYS A 50 19.92 -17.13 -12.61
CA LYS A 50 21.02 -17.89 -11.99
C LYS A 50 20.53 -18.47 -10.66
N ARG A 51 20.28 -19.78 -10.61
CA ARG A 51 20.04 -20.52 -9.37
C ARG A 51 21.38 -20.73 -8.66
N SER A 52 21.69 -19.91 -7.67
CA SER A 52 22.72 -20.24 -6.67
C SER A 52 22.11 -21.16 -5.62
N PHE A 53 22.72 -22.33 -5.42
CA PHE A 53 22.39 -23.22 -4.33
C PHE A 53 23.00 -22.64 -3.03
N PRO A 54 22.23 -22.51 -1.93
CA PRO A 54 22.80 -22.15 -0.64
C PRO A 54 23.57 -23.35 -0.07
N VAL A 55 24.90 -23.25 -0.09
CA VAL A 55 25.81 -24.10 0.68
C VAL A 55 25.54 -23.84 2.16
N ARG A 56 24.99 -24.84 2.86
CA ARG A 56 24.84 -24.81 4.32
C ARG A 56 26.14 -25.30 4.95
N ASP A 57 27.06 -24.37 5.21
CA ASP A 57 28.16 -24.62 6.13
C ASP A 57 27.59 -24.78 7.55
N ARG A 58 27.89 -25.92 8.17
CA ARG A 58 27.59 -26.17 9.58
C ARG A 58 28.48 -25.25 10.43
N LYS A 59 27.90 -24.19 10.99
CA LYS A 59 28.49 -23.49 12.13
C LYS A 59 28.23 -24.31 13.40
N LEU A 60 29.28 -24.96 13.91
CA LEU A 60 29.31 -25.42 15.30
C LEU A 60 29.10 -24.19 16.18
N THR A 61 28.01 -24.20 16.96
CA THR A 61 27.77 -23.18 17.99
C THR A 61 27.70 -23.90 19.32
N GLU A 62 28.52 -23.36 20.23
CA GLU A 62 28.89 -23.86 21.54
C GLU A 62 27.67 -23.98 22.44
N GLU A 63 27.44 -25.17 22.97
CA GLU A 63 26.53 -25.40 24.09
C GLU A 63 27.07 -24.67 25.33
N ASP A 64 26.21 -23.82 25.91
CA ASP A 64 26.28 -23.15 27.22
C ASP A 64 27.64 -22.61 27.72
N PRO A 65 27.79 -21.29 27.95
CA PRO A 65 28.80 -20.79 28.87
C PRO A 65 28.37 -21.11 30.32
N ARG A 66 28.44 -22.39 30.71
CA ARG A 66 28.54 -22.73 32.13
C ARG A 66 29.86 -22.16 32.61
N ASN A 67 29.75 -21.17 33.50
CA ASN A 67 30.90 -20.58 34.18
C ASN A 67 31.76 -21.71 34.79
N PRO A 68 33.03 -21.89 34.38
CA PRO A 68 33.87 -22.98 34.84
C PRO A 68 34.21 -22.91 36.33
N PHE A 69 33.76 -21.86 37.04
CA PHE A 69 33.94 -21.66 38.47
C PHE A 69 32.69 -21.92 39.32
N ASP A 70 31.56 -22.34 38.74
CA ASP A 70 30.35 -22.62 39.53
C ASP A 70 30.40 -24.04 40.12
N LEU A 71 30.84 -24.14 41.37
CA LEU A 71 30.91 -25.40 42.11
C LEU A 71 29.49 -25.94 42.40
N PRO A 72 29.19 -27.20 42.07
CA PRO A 72 27.89 -27.80 42.32
C PRO A 72 27.57 -27.80 43.82
N LYS A 73 26.29 -27.59 44.16
CA LYS A 73 25.82 -27.26 45.52
C LYS A 73 26.23 -28.24 46.62
N HIS A 74 26.60 -29.48 46.28
CA HIS A 74 27.06 -30.50 47.24
C HIS A 74 28.54 -30.34 47.64
N LEU A 75 29.31 -29.46 46.98
CA LEU A 75 30.71 -29.14 47.29
C LEU A 75 30.88 -27.82 48.07
N ARG A 76 29.78 -27.15 48.44
CA ARG A 76 29.81 -25.88 49.19
C ARG A 76 29.90 -26.17 50.70
N LEU A 77 31.01 -25.77 51.34
CA LEU A 77 31.30 -26.01 52.77
C LEU A 77 30.62 -25.04 53.76
N PHE A 78 29.70 -24.18 53.30
CA PHE A 78 28.95 -23.28 54.17
C PHE A 78 27.56 -23.86 54.49
N VAL A 79 27.42 -24.31 55.74
CA VAL A 79 26.14 -24.75 56.31
C VAL A 79 25.25 -23.53 56.56
N PHE A 80 24.22 -23.33 55.73
CA PHE A 80 23.07 -22.52 56.14
C PHE A 80 22.27 -23.35 57.14
N THR A 81 22.38 -22.98 58.42
CA THR A 81 21.58 -23.59 59.47
C THR A 81 20.16 -23.01 59.42
N ASP A 82 19.19 -23.82 58.99
CA ASP A 82 17.76 -23.58 59.25
C ASP A 82 17.50 -23.73 60.76
N ARG A 83 17.81 -22.67 61.52
CA ARG A 83 17.42 -22.58 62.92
C ARG A 83 15.99 -22.03 62.99
N LYS A 84 15.02 -22.93 63.15
CA LYS A 84 13.70 -22.59 63.70
C LYS A 84 13.92 -21.84 65.03
N ARG A 85 13.45 -20.58 65.11
CA ARG A 85 13.48 -19.77 66.33
C ARG A 85 12.70 -20.50 67.43
N LYS A 86 13.36 -20.80 68.56
CA LYS A 86 12.67 -21.28 69.77
C LYS A 86 11.84 -20.12 70.35
N CYS A 87 10.59 -20.39 70.74
CA CYS A 87 9.81 -19.48 71.57
C CYS A 87 10.59 -19.16 72.84
N LYS A 88 10.62 -17.87 73.22
CA LYS A 88 11.09 -17.47 74.54
C LYS A 88 10.09 -18.01 75.58
N PRO A 89 10.52 -18.65 76.67
CA PRO A 89 9.61 -18.95 77.78
C PRO A 89 9.12 -17.63 78.38
N GLU A 90 7.82 -17.56 78.70
CA GLU A 90 7.24 -16.46 79.45
C GLU A 90 7.97 -16.29 80.80
N PRO A 91 8.17 -15.05 81.27
CA PRO A 91 8.79 -14.83 82.56
C PRO A 91 7.93 -15.43 83.68
N PHE A 92 8.56 -16.19 84.57
CA PHE A 92 7.95 -16.72 85.78
C PHE A 92 7.56 -15.54 86.69
N ILE A 93 6.26 -15.24 86.77
CA ILE A 93 5.70 -14.24 87.68
C ILE A 93 5.64 -14.89 89.07
N MET A 94 6.54 -14.49 89.98
CA MET A 94 6.51 -14.89 91.39
C MET A 94 5.31 -14.22 92.05
N SER A 95 4.34 -15.00 92.54
CA SER A 95 3.04 -14.51 92.99
C SER A 95 2.98 -13.95 94.41
N GLU A 96 4.07 -13.98 95.20
CA GLU A 96 4.03 -13.51 96.59
C GLU A 96 5.30 -12.74 97.02
N PRO A 97 5.16 -11.54 97.62
CA PRO A 97 6.29 -10.78 98.13
C PRO A 97 6.81 -11.40 99.44
N HIS A 98 8.01 -11.98 99.41
CA HIS A 98 8.68 -12.47 100.61
C HIS A 98 9.25 -11.27 101.41
N THR A 99 9.07 -11.28 102.72
CA THR A 99 9.64 -10.25 103.61
C THR A 99 10.89 -10.77 104.33
N ILE A 100 11.68 -9.88 104.94
CA ILE A 100 12.99 -10.21 105.57
C ILE A 100 12.88 -11.26 106.70
N CYS A 101 11.68 -11.67 107.10
CA CYS A 101 11.45 -12.69 108.11
C CYS A 101 11.22 -14.12 107.56
N ASP A 102 11.10 -14.30 106.23
CA ASP A 102 10.90 -15.62 105.61
C ASP A 102 12.24 -16.30 105.35
N ILE A 103 12.78 -16.97 106.36
CA ILE A 103 14.02 -17.74 106.24
C ILE A 103 13.68 -19.12 105.67
N ASP A 104 14.25 -19.44 104.51
CA ASP A 104 14.10 -20.73 103.84
C ASP A 104 14.38 -21.88 104.83
N ASN A 105 13.44 -22.83 104.93
CA ASN A 105 13.52 -23.99 105.82
C ASN A 105 14.80 -24.84 105.59
N THR A 106 15.50 -24.65 104.48
CA THR A 106 16.77 -25.32 104.19
C THR A 106 18.01 -24.55 104.70
N PHE A 107 17.88 -23.27 105.04
CA PHE A 107 19.00 -22.38 105.36
C PHE A 107 19.77 -22.81 106.63
N TYR A 108 19.06 -23.13 107.72
CA TYR A 108 19.71 -23.60 108.96
C TYR A 108 20.08 -25.08 108.93
N LYS A 109 19.46 -25.89 108.05
CA LYS A 109 19.81 -27.31 107.86
C LYS A 109 21.17 -27.52 107.21
N ALA A 110 21.66 -26.55 106.43
CA ALA A 110 22.95 -26.63 105.75
C ALA A 110 24.15 -26.25 106.64
N ILE A 111 23.91 -25.62 107.81
CA ILE A 111 24.95 -25.07 108.69
C ILE A 111 25.31 -26.05 109.82
N GLU A 112 24.45 -27.01 110.15
CA GLU A 112 24.75 -28.08 111.11
C GLU A 112 25.76 -29.08 110.51
N GLY A 113 27.04 -28.97 110.91
CA GLY A 113 28.05 -30.00 110.68
C GLY A 113 29.21 -29.64 109.73
N ARG A 114 29.28 -28.42 109.19
CA ARG A 114 30.48 -27.95 108.43
C ARG A 114 31.25 -26.91 109.24
N PRO A 115 32.57 -27.07 109.47
CA PRO A 115 33.36 -26.03 110.11
C PRO A 115 33.29 -24.75 109.27
N LEU A 116 32.89 -23.65 109.92
CA LEU A 116 32.90 -22.31 109.32
C LEU A 116 34.32 -22.02 108.80
N ARG A 117 34.44 -21.83 107.49
CA ARG A 117 35.71 -21.60 106.80
C ARG A 117 36.33 -20.30 107.34
N PRO A 118 37.64 -20.25 107.64
CA PRO A 118 38.26 -19.11 108.29
C PRO A 118 38.09 -17.81 107.46
N PRO A 119 37.84 -16.65 108.10
CA PRO A 119 37.42 -15.39 107.48
C PRO A 119 38.54 -14.64 106.73
N GLY A 120 39.37 -15.35 105.95
CA GLY A 120 40.56 -14.81 105.28
C GLY A 120 40.87 -15.44 103.92
N ASP A 121 39.88 -15.96 103.19
CA ASP A 121 40.11 -16.48 101.84
C ASP A 121 40.15 -15.34 100.80
N VAL A 122 41.37 -14.99 100.37
CA VAL A 122 41.64 -13.92 99.40
C VAL A 122 40.86 -14.11 98.09
N LYS A 123 40.57 -15.35 97.69
CA LYS A 123 39.79 -15.62 96.46
C LYS A 123 38.34 -15.16 96.60
N MET A 124 37.72 -15.34 97.77
CA MET A 124 36.38 -14.83 98.03
C MET A 124 36.37 -13.30 98.10
N TYR A 125 37.40 -12.69 98.69
CA TYR A 125 37.53 -11.23 98.69
C TYR A 125 37.64 -10.66 97.27
N MET A 126 38.47 -11.24 96.41
CA MET A 126 38.56 -10.83 95.00
C MET A 126 37.26 -11.05 94.23
N LYS A 127 36.55 -12.15 94.49
CA LYS A 127 35.24 -12.40 93.88
C LYS A 127 34.22 -11.35 94.35
N ASN A 128 34.17 -11.07 95.64
CA ASN A 128 33.27 -10.05 96.20
C ASN A 128 33.58 -8.66 95.67
N ILE A 129 34.86 -8.27 95.53
CA ILE A 129 35.20 -6.99 94.88
C ILE A 129 34.72 -6.98 93.44
N ARG A 130 34.98 -8.05 92.67
CA ARG A 130 34.51 -8.14 91.28
C ARG A 130 33.00 -8.02 91.20
N ASP A 131 32.28 -8.76 92.02
CA ASP A 131 30.83 -8.76 92.05
C ASP A 131 30.31 -7.37 92.47
N ILE A 132 30.90 -6.72 93.48
CA ILE A 132 30.56 -5.33 93.88
C ILE A 132 30.81 -4.34 92.73
N THR A 133 31.94 -4.45 92.03
CA THR A 133 32.22 -3.57 90.89
C THR A 133 31.26 -3.81 89.72
N LEU A 134 30.87 -5.07 89.49
CA LEU A 134 29.92 -5.43 88.45
C LEU A 134 28.51 -4.98 88.82
N TYR A 135 28.09 -5.13 90.07
CA TYR A 135 26.83 -4.60 90.57
C TYR A 135 26.80 -3.06 90.51
N ARG A 136 27.89 -2.37 90.82
CA ARG A 136 28.00 -0.91 90.64
C ARG A 136 27.90 -0.50 89.17
N ALA A 137 28.57 -1.22 88.27
CA ALA A 137 28.48 -0.96 86.83
C ALA A 137 27.06 -1.20 86.29
N ASN A 138 26.41 -2.29 86.71
CA ASN A 138 25.03 -2.58 86.34
C ASN A 138 24.04 -1.55 86.92
N ALA A 139 24.23 -1.13 88.17
CA ALA A 139 23.41 -0.08 88.77
C ALA A 139 23.58 1.25 88.03
N ALA A 140 24.81 1.61 87.65
CA ALA A 140 25.07 2.80 86.84
C ALA A 140 24.41 2.70 85.45
N TYR A 141 24.50 1.54 84.79
CA TYR A 141 23.83 1.30 83.51
C TYR A 141 22.31 1.43 83.60
N LEU A 142 21.69 0.84 84.64
CA LEU A 142 20.25 0.97 84.86
C LEU A 142 19.84 2.41 85.16
N MET A 143 20.65 3.15 85.93
CA MET A 143 20.39 4.57 86.19
C MET A 143 20.48 5.40 84.90
N ASP A 144 21.45 5.12 84.04
CA ASP A 144 21.59 5.81 82.75
C ASP A 144 20.40 5.52 81.82
N GLN A 145 19.94 4.26 81.78
CA GLN A 145 18.71 3.89 81.08
C GLN A 145 17.47 4.58 81.65
N LEU A 146 17.37 4.69 82.98
CA LEU A 146 16.26 5.37 83.64
C LEU A 146 16.24 6.85 83.27
N ILE A 147 17.41 7.51 83.32
CA ILE A 147 17.56 8.90 82.89
C ILE A 147 17.16 9.05 81.42
N GLN A 148 17.58 8.14 80.54
CA GLN A 148 17.19 8.19 79.13
C GLN A 148 15.67 8.08 78.95
N ILE A 149 15.00 7.17 79.67
CA ILE A 149 13.54 7.05 79.63
C ILE A 149 12.87 8.32 80.16
N GLU A 150 13.39 8.90 81.24
CA GLU A 150 12.84 10.16 81.79
C GLU A 150 13.01 11.32 80.81
N THR A 151 14.16 11.45 80.15
CA THR A 151 14.36 12.48 79.13
C THR A 151 13.44 12.28 77.93
N ASP A 152 13.32 11.04 77.45
CA ASP A 152 12.45 10.71 76.31
C ASP A 152 10.98 11.01 76.64
N LEU A 153 10.53 10.73 77.88
CA LEU A 153 9.18 11.00 78.32
C LEU A 153 8.88 12.50 78.42
N VAL A 154 9.86 13.30 78.89
CA VAL A 154 9.73 14.77 78.92
C VAL A 154 9.65 15.32 77.50
N ASP A 155 10.51 14.85 76.60
CA ASP A 155 10.53 15.29 75.21
C ASP A 155 9.23 14.90 74.47
N GLU A 156 8.73 13.67 74.65
CA GLU A 156 7.43 13.23 74.14
C GLU A 156 6.31 14.10 74.70
N GLY A 157 6.33 14.41 76.00
CA GLY A 157 5.36 15.28 76.64
C GLY A 157 5.32 16.70 76.04
N VAL A 158 6.47 17.25 75.65
CA VAL A 158 6.56 18.55 74.97
C VAL A 158 5.98 18.47 73.55
N GLU A 159 6.32 17.42 72.79
CA GLU A 159 5.78 17.22 71.45
C GLU A 159 4.26 16.99 71.46
N CYS A 160 3.74 16.18 72.40
CA CYS A 160 2.30 15.98 72.57
C CYS A 160 1.56 17.29 72.86
N LYS A 161 2.13 18.17 73.70
CA LYS A 161 1.54 19.49 73.96
C LYS A 161 1.51 20.36 72.71
N LYS A 162 2.61 20.42 71.95
CA LYS A 162 2.67 21.15 70.67
C LYS A 162 1.59 20.64 69.70
N VAL A 163 1.46 19.32 69.56
CA VAL A 163 0.44 18.71 68.69
C VAL A 163 -0.97 19.06 69.16
N SER A 164 -1.24 19.02 70.47
CA SER A 164 -2.54 19.40 71.04
C SER A 164 -2.89 20.86 70.79
N GLU A 165 -1.92 21.78 70.92
CA GLU A 165 -2.13 23.19 70.62
C GLU A 165 -2.41 23.43 69.14
N LEU A 166 -1.67 22.76 68.24
CA LEU A 166 -1.92 22.82 66.81
C LEU A 166 -3.31 22.28 66.47
N PHE A 167 -3.72 21.17 67.07
CA PHE A 167 -5.05 20.61 66.87
C PHE A 167 -6.16 21.57 67.34
N ALA A 168 -6.00 22.21 68.50
CA ALA A 168 -6.95 23.20 68.99
C ALA A 168 -7.06 24.41 68.05
N LYS A 169 -5.93 24.90 67.52
CA LYS A 169 -5.91 25.98 66.51
C LYS A 169 -6.60 25.56 65.22
N CYS A 170 -6.31 24.37 64.70
CA CYS A 170 -6.97 23.83 63.50
C CYS A 170 -8.48 23.70 63.69
N LYS A 171 -8.93 23.20 64.85
CA LYS A 171 -10.35 23.10 65.18
C LYS A 171 -11.04 24.47 65.18
N ASN A 172 -10.42 25.47 65.83
CA ASN A 172 -11.00 26.82 65.88
C ASN A 172 -11.06 27.47 64.49
N ASN A 173 -9.99 27.32 63.70
CA ASN A 173 -9.96 27.81 62.31
C ASN A 173 -11.04 27.13 61.46
N PHE A 174 -11.27 25.83 61.63
CA PHE A 174 -12.32 25.12 60.90
C PHE A 174 -13.71 25.61 61.28
N VAL A 175 -13.97 25.86 62.56
CA VAL A 175 -15.26 26.41 63.02
C VAL A 175 -15.48 27.82 62.46
N GLN A 176 -14.44 28.65 62.43
CA GLN A 176 -14.54 29.98 61.82
C GLN A 176 -14.80 29.91 60.31
N PHE A 177 -14.02 29.08 59.60
CA PHE A 177 -14.21 28.84 58.17
C PHE A 177 -15.63 28.35 57.85
N ALA A 178 -16.18 27.45 58.66
CA ALA A 178 -17.54 26.94 58.49
C ALA A 178 -18.60 28.04 58.67
N LYS A 179 -18.42 28.95 59.63
CA LYS A 179 -19.33 30.09 59.84
C LYS A 179 -19.28 31.07 58.67
N GLU A 180 -18.08 31.48 58.25
CA GLU A 180 -17.90 32.39 57.11
C GLU A 180 -18.49 31.78 55.83
N SER A 181 -18.25 30.48 55.59
CA SER A 181 -18.83 29.77 54.45
C SER A 181 -20.36 29.73 54.49
N TYR A 182 -20.97 29.53 55.66
CA TYR A 182 -22.41 29.53 55.82
C TYR A 182 -23.02 30.92 55.57
N GLU A 183 -22.40 31.98 56.10
CA GLU A 183 -22.87 33.35 55.89
C GLU A 183 -22.80 33.75 54.41
N VAL A 184 -21.69 33.43 53.73
CA VAL A 184 -21.55 33.64 52.29
C VAL A 184 -22.62 32.86 51.52
N ALA A 185 -22.82 31.58 51.83
CA ALA A 185 -23.83 30.76 51.18
C ALA A 185 -25.25 31.32 51.38
N LYS A 186 -25.57 31.83 52.57
CA LYS A 186 -26.86 32.44 52.88
C LYS A 186 -27.10 33.72 52.10
N ILE A 187 -26.09 34.58 51.98
CA ILE A 187 -26.18 35.81 51.17
C ILE A 187 -26.42 35.45 49.70
N ILE A 188 -25.68 34.47 49.18
CA ILE A 188 -25.85 33.98 47.81
C ILE A 188 -27.26 33.42 47.60
N GLN A 189 -27.78 32.64 48.55
CA GLN A 189 -29.15 32.12 48.48
C GLN A 189 -30.18 33.24 48.43
N MET A 190 -30.08 34.25 49.29
CA MET A 190 -31.02 35.38 49.28
C MET A 190 -30.98 36.14 47.95
N MET A 191 -29.78 36.42 47.42
CA MET A 191 -29.65 37.07 46.12
C MET A 191 -30.23 36.21 44.98
N ALA A 192 -30.07 34.89 45.05
CA ALA A 192 -30.65 33.97 44.09
C ALA A 192 -32.19 33.94 44.16
N GLU A 193 -32.77 33.97 45.36
CA GLU A 193 -34.23 34.02 45.57
C GLU A 193 -34.82 35.34 45.06
N GLU A 194 -34.21 36.49 45.38
CA GLU A 194 -34.63 37.80 44.88
C GLU A 194 -34.57 37.85 43.35
N ARG A 195 -33.48 37.34 42.76
CA ARG A 195 -33.33 37.28 41.31
C ARG A 195 -34.33 36.31 40.68
N GLY A 196 -34.62 35.19 41.33
CA GLY A 196 -35.64 34.22 40.90
C GLY A 196 -37.04 34.84 40.84
N GLN A 197 -37.43 35.61 41.87
CA GLN A 197 -38.71 36.32 41.86
C GLN A 197 -38.77 37.41 40.79
N PHE A 198 -37.68 38.14 40.55
CA PHE A 198 -37.61 39.11 39.47
C PHE A 198 -37.76 38.44 38.11
N LEU A 199 -37.07 37.32 37.88
CA LEU A 199 -37.16 36.54 36.64
C LEU A 199 -38.58 36.00 36.41
N ALA A 200 -39.25 35.50 37.45
CA ALA A 200 -40.64 35.05 37.35
C ALA A 200 -41.57 36.18 36.85
N LYS A 201 -41.47 37.37 37.45
CA LYS A 201 -42.27 38.54 37.02
C LYS A 201 -41.98 38.96 35.57
N VAL A 202 -40.73 38.82 35.12
CA VAL A 202 -40.37 39.12 33.72
C VAL A 202 -40.89 38.03 32.79
N ALA A 203 -40.83 36.77 33.20
CA ALA A 203 -41.37 35.64 32.44
C ALA A 203 -42.89 35.78 32.25
N ASP A 204 -43.64 36.12 33.30
CA ASP A 204 -45.09 36.35 33.22
C ASP A 204 -45.44 37.48 32.23
N LYS A 205 -44.67 38.58 32.26
CA LYS A 205 -44.83 39.68 31.29
C LYS A 205 -44.53 39.23 29.87
N LEU A 206 -43.44 38.48 29.68
CA LEU A 206 -43.07 37.96 28.37
C LEU A 206 -44.16 37.03 27.83
N GLU A 207 -44.70 36.14 28.67
CA GLU A 207 -45.78 35.24 28.31
C GLU A 207 -47.03 36.02 27.87
N SER A 208 -47.40 37.08 28.60
CA SER A 208 -48.51 37.96 28.21
C SER A 208 -48.30 38.62 26.83
N TYR A 209 -47.09 39.12 26.56
CA TYR A 209 -46.74 39.67 25.25
C TYR A 209 -46.73 38.60 24.15
N CYS A 210 -46.29 37.37 24.45
CA CYS A 210 -46.34 36.26 23.52
C CYS A 210 -47.78 35.93 23.12
N PHE A 211 -48.72 35.93 24.07
CA PHE A 211 -50.14 35.70 23.77
C PHE A 211 -50.72 36.80 22.88
N GLU A 212 -50.43 38.08 23.17
CA GLU A 212 -50.88 39.19 22.34
C GLU A 212 -50.26 39.12 20.93
N TYR A 213 -48.96 38.83 20.83
CA TYR A 213 -48.27 38.66 19.56
C TYR A 213 -48.88 37.53 18.73
N VAL A 214 -49.10 36.36 19.32
CA VAL A 214 -49.72 35.21 18.62
C VAL A 214 -51.13 35.57 18.16
N LYS A 215 -51.91 36.29 18.97
CA LYS A 215 -53.24 36.74 18.58
C LYS A 215 -53.21 37.66 17.35
N VAL A 216 -52.33 38.66 17.35
CA VAL A 216 -52.17 39.59 16.21
C VAL A 216 -51.63 38.86 14.99
N ARG A 217 -50.62 38.01 15.15
CA ARG A 217 -50.07 37.18 14.08
C ARG A 217 -51.15 36.32 13.43
N ASN A 218 -51.96 35.63 14.23
CA ASN A 218 -53.03 34.78 13.70
C ASN A 218 -54.08 35.60 12.91
N GLN A 219 -54.42 36.81 13.38
CA GLN A 219 -55.32 37.71 12.65
C GLN A 219 -54.72 38.15 11.31
N VAL A 220 -53.44 38.55 11.30
CA VAL A 220 -52.73 38.95 10.06
C VAL A 220 -52.57 37.77 9.10
N SER A 221 -52.24 36.57 9.59
CA SER A 221 -52.14 35.37 8.76
C SER A 221 -53.51 34.98 8.17
N ALA A 222 -54.59 35.10 8.93
CA ALA A 222 -55.94 34.83 8.43
C ALA A 222 -56.34 35.82 7.33
N THR A 223 -56.08 37.12 7.52
CA THR A 223 -56.39 38.14 6.50
C THR A 223 -55.50 37.99 5.27
N ALA A 224 -54.22 37.66 5.44
CA ALA A 224 -53.31 37.37 4.34
C ALA A 224 -53.77 36.15 3.52
N ALA A 225 -54.19 35.06 4.18
CA ALA A 225 -54.72 33.88 3.50
C ALA A 225 -55.99 34.19 2.70
N ILE A 226 -56.91 34.98 3.27
CA ILE A 226 -58.11 35.45 2.55
C ILE A 226 -57.70 36.30 1.34
N PHE A 227 -56.73 37.20 1.51
CA PHE A 227 -56.23 38.03 0.42
C PHE A 227 -55.60 37.21 -0.71
N GLU A 228 -54.80 36.18 -0.39
CA GLU A 228 -54.25 35.27 -1.40
C GLU A 228 -55.34 34.54 -2.19
N ILE A 229 -56.37 34.06 -1.49
CA ILE A 229 -57.53 33.42 -2.12
C ILE A 229 -58.23 34.42 -3.06
N LEU A 230 -58.48 35.64 -2.60
CA LEU A 230 -59.09 36.70 -3.42
C LEU A 230 -58.21 37.12 -4.60
N ALA A 231 -56.89 37.16 -4.44
CA ALA A 231 -55.94 37.45 -5.50
C ALA A 231 -55.93 36.32 -6.55
N LYS A 232 -56.01 35.05 -6.12
CA LYS A 232 -56.16 33.90 -7.02
C LYS A 232 -57.47 34.00 -7.81
N TYR A 233 -58.58 34.33 -7.16
CA TYR A 233 -59.85 34.55 -7.86
C TYR A 233 -59.79 35.71 -8.84
N ARG A 234 -59.15 36.83 -8.47
CA ARG A 234 -58.92 37.95 -9.38
C ARG A 234 -58.09 37.54 -10.60
N ARG A 235 -56.97 36.84 -10.42
CA ARG A 235 -56.14 36.34 -11.52
C ARG A 235 -56.92 35.41 -12.43
N PHE A 236 -57.68 34.50 -11.83
CA PHE A 236 -58.55 33.59 -12.55
C PHE A 236 -59.59 34.36 -13.40
N LEU A 237 -60.29 35.33 -12.82
CA LEU A 237 -61.26 36.15 -13.56
C LEU A 237 -60.60 37.01 -14.65
N ASN A 238 -59.41 37.58 -14.40
CA ASN A 238 -58.67 38.32 -15.41
C ASN A 238 -58.20 37.42 -16.56
N SER A 239 -57.77 36.19 -16.27
CA SER A 239 -57.31 35.23 -17.29
C SER A 239 -58.41 34.85 -18.28
N LEU A 240 -59.67 34.79 -17.79
CA LEU A 240 -60.85 34.49 -18.59
C LEU A 240 -61.40 35.72 -19.33
N SER A 241 -60.98 36.92 -18.95
CA SER A 241 -61.43 38.15 -19.61
C SER A 241 -60.85 38.28 -21.04
N PRO A 242 -61.53 38.97 -21.96
CA PRO A 242 -61.05 39.16 -23.33
C PRO A 242 -59.69 39.86 -23.39
N GLY A 243 -58.85 39.52 -24.38
CA GLY A 243 -57.50 40.11 -24.53
C GLY A 243 -57.49 41.63 -24.62
N THR A 244 -58.53 42.22 -25.21
CA THR A 244 -58.70 43.69 -25.32
C THR A 244 -58.98 44.38 -23.98
N TRP A 245 -59.53 43.65 -23.00
CA TRP A 245 -59.70 44.11 -21.63
C TRP A 245 -58.38 43.99 -20.85
N ARG A 246 -57.70 42.84 -21.00
CA ARG A 246 -56.38 42.61 -20.40
C ARG A 246 -55.36 43.67 -20.84
N GLU A 247 -55.28 44.01 -22.12
CA GLU A 247 -54.32 45.03 -22.59
C GLU A 247 -54.48 46.43 -21.98
N LYS A 248 -55.67 46.75 -21.47
CA LYS A 248 -56.01 48.03 -20.83
C LYS A 248 -55.83 48.02 -19.31
N TYR A 249 -56.12 46.89 -18.65
CA TYR A 249 -56.20 46.80 -17.20
C TYR A 249 -55.18 45.82 -16.56
N ASP A 250 -54.61 44.87 -17.31
CA ASP A 250 -53.49 44.03 -16.83
C ASP A 250 -52.14 44.76 -16.91
N ARG A 251 -52.03 45.85 -17.69
CA ARG A 251 -50.80 46.68 -17.69
C ARG A 251 -50.50 47.26 -16.31
N ASP A 252 -51.54 47.51 -15.50
CA ASP A 252 -51.43 47.92 -14.10
C ASP A 252 -51.35 46.72 -13.13
N SER A 253 -51.52 45.48 -13.62
CA SER A 253 -51.40 44.23 -12.85
C SER A 253 -50.02 43.56 -12.99
N SER A 254 -49.07 44.18 -13.70
CA SER A 254 -47.68 43.72 -13.77
C SER A 254 -46.90 43.98 -12.47
N GLU A 255 -47.56 43.87 -11.32
CA GLU A 255 -46.94 43.78 -10.01
C GLU A 255 -46.99 42.33 -9.53
N GLU A 256 -45.98 41.56 -9.94
CA GLU A 256 -45.50 40.33 -9.29
C GLU A 256 -45.12 40.51 -7.80
N LYS A 257 -45.51 41.61 -7.14
CA LYS A 257 -45.05 42.02 -5.82
C LYS A 257 -46.13 42.34 -4.81
N VAL A 258 -47.39 41.98 -5.08
CA VAL A 258 -48.44 41.95 -4.04
C VAL A 258 -48.70 40.51 -3.62
N CYS A 259 -47.63 39.76 -3.35
CA CYS A 259 -47.74 38.62 -2.46
C CYS A 259 -47.61 39.19 -1.04
N LEU A 260 -48.71 39.22 -0.29
CA LEU A 260 -48.67 39.24 1.18
C LEU A 260 -48.14 37.90 1.72
N VAL A 261 -47.12 37.33 1.07
CA VAL A 261 -46.34 36.26 1.64
C VAL A 261 -45.54 36.96 2.71
N ALA A 262 -46.00 36.79 3.95
CA ALA A 262 -45.14 37.01 5.11
C ALA A 262 -43.77 36.39 4.76
N PRO A 263 -42.65 37.12 4.91
CA PRO A 263 -41.34 36.53 4.66
C PRO A 263 -41.28 35.23 5.45
N THR A 264 -41.26 34.13 4.72
CA THR A 264 -41.06 32.80 5.25
C THR A 264 -39.72 32.84 5.96
N ASP A 265 -39.76 32.77 7.28
CA ASP A 265 -38.71 32.26 8.16
C ASP A 265 -37.26 32.72 7.86
N ASP A 266 -37.05 33.95 7.40
CA ASP A 266 -35.75 34.60 7.50
C ASP A 266 -35.63 35.22 8.89
N GLU A 267 -35.07 34.46 9.83
CA GLU A 267 -34.78 34.87 11.22
C GLU A 267 -33.82 36.09 11.33
N THR A 268 -33.47 36.73 10.22
CA THR A 268 -32.50 37.84 10.13
C THR A 268 -33.10 39.20 9.78
N ALA A 269 -34.40 39.32 9.48
CA ALA A 269 -35.00 40.63 9.20
C ALA A 269 -35.35 41.37 10.50
N SER A 270 -34.86 42.62 10.63
CA SER A 270 -35.21 43.49 11.76
C SER A 270 -36.74 43.68 11.82
N PRO A 271 -37.38 43.56 12.99
CA PRO A 271 -38.84 43.65 13.13
C PRO A 271 -39.42 44.98 12.61
N GLU A 272 -38.61 46.04 12.54
CA GLU A 272 -39.01 47.36 12.01
C GLU A 272 -39.19 47.35 10.48
N GLU A 273 -38.32 46.63 9.74
CA GLU A 273 -38.37 46.55 8.28
C GLU A 273 -39.59 45.73 7.81
N SER A 274 -40.00 44.73 8.59
CA SER A 274 -41.20 43.92 8.31
C SER A 274 -42.48 44.74 8.43
N ILE A 275 -42.58 45.63 9.43
CA ILE A 275 -43.76 46.48 9.63
C ILE A 275 -43.89 47.51 8.50
N ASP A 276 -42.77 48.09 8.08
CA ASP A 276 -42.76 49.06 6.98
C ASP A 276 -43.08 48.39 5.63
N PHE A 277 -42.67 47.13 5.44
CA PHE A 277 -43.11 46.32 4.29
C PHE A 277 -44.63 46.10 4.28
N TYR A 278 -45.25 45.77 5.42
CA TYR A 278 -46.71 45.65 5.51
C TYR A 278 -47.41 46.98 5.24
N LYS A 279 -46.90 48.10 5.77
CA LYS A 279 -47.46 49.44 5.50
C LYS A 279 -47.36 49.83 4.02
N GLN A 280 -46.22 49.58 3.39
CA GLN A 280 -46.02 49.83 1.95
C GLN A 280 -46.89 48.92 1.08
N SER A 281 -47.15 47.69 1.53
CA SER A 281 -48.04 46.77 0.84
C SER A 281 -49.51 47.22 0.96
N LEU A 282 -49.91 47.74 2.11
CA LEU A 282 -51.25 48.29 2.33
C LEU A 282 -51.53 49.54 1.48
N THR A 283 -50.58 50.47 1.40
CA THR A 283 -50.76 51.68 0.57
C THR A 283 -50.87 51.37 -0.92
N LYS A 284 -50.22 50.30 -1.40
CA LYS A 284 -50.39 49.81 -2.77
C LYS A 284 -51.76 49.16 -3.00
N ILE A 285 -52.26 48.41 -2.03
CA ILE A 285 -53.59 47.79 -2.13
C ILE A 285 -54.68 48.87 -2.17
N GLU A 286 -54.55 49.95 -1.40
CA GLU A 286 -55.50 51.08 -1.41
C GLU A 286 -55.57 51.81 -2.77
N GLN A 287 -54.49 51.77 -3.56
CA GLN A 287 -54.43 52.42 -4.87
C GLN A 287 -55.11 51.59 -5.98
N ILE A 288 -55.33 50.29 -5.77
CA ILE A 288 -55.89 49.41 -6.81
C ILE A 288 -57.42 49.44 -6.76
N GLN A 289 -58.04 50.07 -7.75
CA GLN A 289 -59.50 50.00 -7.90
C GLN A 289 -59.91 48.60 -8.39
N PRO A 290 -60.81 47.88 -7.69
CA PRO A 290 -61.27 46.56 -8.09
C PRO A 290 -62.32 46.67 -9.20
N VAL A 291 -61.88 46.93 -10.42
CA VAL A 291 -62.76 46.91 -11.61
C VAL A 291 -62.74 45.51 -12.22
N LEU A 292 -63.81 44.75 -12.01
CA LEU A 292 -64.00 43.42 -12.58
C LEU A 292 -64.71 43.52 -13.93
N TYR A 293 -64.30 42.68 -14.89
CA TYR A 293 -64.95 42.57 -16.19
C TYR A 293 -66.31 41.88 -16.06
N PHE A 294 -66.35 40.74 -15.38
CA PHE A 294 -67.57 39.97 -15.13
C PHE A 294 -68.34 40.55 -13.96
N LYS A 295 -69.61 40.90 -14.18
CA LYS A 295 -70.50 41.43 -13.13
C LYS A 295 -71.45 40.36 -12.61
N HIS A 296 -71.78 39.38 -13.46
CA HIS A 296 -72.69 38.30 -13.14
C HIS A 296 -72.02 36.94 -13.38
N PRO A 297 -72.27 35.93 -12.54
CA PRO A 297 -71.66 34.61 -12.67
C PRO A 297 -72.13 33.85 -13.94
N GLU A 298 -73.28 34.22 -14.50
CA GLU A 298 -73.82 33.63 -15.74
C GLU A 298 -72.90 33.88 -16.94
N GLU A 299 -72.22 35.03 -16.97
CA GLU A 299 -71.27 35.39 -18.05
C GLU A 299 -70.05 34.44 -18.06
N LEU A 300 -69.66 33.92 -16.90
CA LEU A 300 -68.56 32.96 -16.76
C LEU A 300 -68.94 31.59 -17.32
N MET A 301 -70.21 31.19 -17.14
CA MET A 301 -70.71 29.89 -17.63
C MET A 301 -70.65 29.84 -19.16
N LEU A 302 -70.98 30.93 -19.85
CA LEU A 302 -70.88 31.03 -21.31
C LEU A 302 -69.44 30.86 -21.80
N VAL A 303 -68.47 31.49 -21.14
CA VAL A 303 -67.04 31.31 -21.47
C VAL A 303 -66.60 29.86 -21.27
N TYR A 304 -67.11 29.19 -20.23
CA TYR A 304 -66.80 27.79 -19.97
C TYR A 304 -67.41 26.83 -21.00
N GLU A 305 -68.63 27.10 -21.47
CA GLU A 305 -69.26 26.33 -22.53
C GLU A 305 -68.47 26.47 -23.84
N GLU A 306 -68.10 27.71 -24.22
CA GLU A 306 -67.26 27.96 -25.41
C GLU A 306 -65.87 27.31 -25.29
N LEU A 307 -65.23 27.38 -24.12
CA LEU A 307 -63.94 26.71 -23.87
C LEU A 307 -64.09 25.19 -23.97
N GLY A 308 -65.20 24.64 -23.44
CA GLY A 308 -65.52 23.22 -23.53
C GLY A 308 -65.63 22.75 -24.98
N GLU A 309 -66.30 23.52 -25.84
CA GLU A 309 -66.40 23.24 -27.27
C GLU A 309 -65.04 23.32 -27.97
N GLN A 310 -64.21 24.32 -27.64
CA GLN A 310 -62.86 24.46 -28.18
C GLN A 310 -61.94 23.30 -27.75
N CYS A 311 -62.01 22.88 -26.49
CA CYS A 311 -61.28 21.72 -25.98
C CYS A 311 -61.72 20.43 -26.66
N LEU A 312 -63.03 20.26 -26.90
CA LEU A 312 -63.55 19.11 -27.64
C LEU A 312 -63.03 19.10 -29.09
N ASN A 313 -63.05 20.25 -29.76
CA ASN A 313 -62.49 20.39 -31.11
C ASN A 313 -60.97 20.10 -31.13
N TYR A 314 -60.22 20.58 -30.14
CA TYR A 314 -58.80 20.30 -30.02
C TYR A 314 -58.52 18.81 -29.78
N MET A 315 -59.25 18.16 -28.88
CA MET A 315 -59.12 16.72 -28.65
C MET A 315 -59.44 15.91 -29.90
N GLN A 316 -60.45 16.29 -30.67
CA GLN A 316 -60.76 15.63 -31.94
C GLN A 316 -59.62 15.75 -32.95
N VAL A 317 -59.00 16.94 -33.04
CA VAL A 317 -57.84 17.18 -33.91
C VAL A 317 -56.62 16.43 -33.39
N GLU A 318 -56.36 16.42 -32.09
CA GLU A 318 -55.23 15.74 -31.47
C GLU A 318 -55.33 14.21 -31.61
N VAL A 319 -56.51 13.63 -31.39
CA VAL A 319 -56.74 12.18 -31.58
C VAL A 319 -56.46 11.75 -33.03
N MET A 320 -56.74 12.61 -34.01
CA MET A 320 -56.46 12.32 -35.41
C MET A 320 -55.01 12.62 -35.81
N ALA A 321 -54.42 13.71 -35.30
CA ALA A 321 -53.09 14.18 -35.70
C ALA A 321 -51.94 13.50 -34.94
N SER A 322 -52.12 13.21 -33.65
CA SER A 322 -51.13 12.59 -32.77
C SER A 322 -50.63 11.22 -33.26
N PRO A 323 -51.49 10.25 -33.66
CA PRO A 323 -51.00 8.96 -34.15
C PRO A 323 -50.19 9.09 -35.45
N LEU A 324 -50.57 10.02 -36.34
CA LEU A 324 -49.83 10.28 -37.57
C LEU A 324 -48.47 10.94 -37.28
N LEU A 325 -48.43 11.96 -36.43
CA LEU A 325 -47.22 12.65 -36.05
C LEU A 325 -46.24 11.70 -35.33
N ASN A 326 -46.74 10.90 -34.39
CA ASN A 326 -45.94 9.94 -33.65
C ASN A 326 -45.39 8.83 -34.57
N ALA A 327 -46.17 8.38 -35.56
CA ALA A 327 -45.68 7.42 -36.55
C ALA A 327 -44.56 8.01 -37.42
N VAL A 328 -44.68 9.27 -37.85
CA VAL A 328 -43.64 9.95 -38.64
C VAL A 328 -42.37 10.17 -37.82
N ILE A 329 -42.49 10.62 -36.57
CA ILE A 329 -41.35 10.82 -35.67
C ILE A 329 -40.64 9.50 -35.43
N LYS A 330 -41.38 8.44 -35.11
CA LYS A 330 -40.81 7.11 -34.89
C LYS A 330 -40.08 6.57 -36.12
N ASN A 331 -40.69 6.66 -37.31
CA ASN A 331 -40.06 6.21 -38.55
C ASN A 331 -38.80 7.02 -38.88
N LYS A 332 -38.79 8.32 -38.59
CA LYS A 332 -37.61 9.18 -38.75
C LYS A 332 -36.48 8.73 -37.82
N ASP A 333 -36.79 8.44 -36.56
CA ASP A 333 -35.81 8.01 -35.58
C ASP A 333 -35.26 6.62 -35.90
N ASP A 334 -36.12 5.69 -36.33
CA ASP A 334 -35.73 4.35 -36.78
C ASP A 334 -34.79 4.43 -38.00
N LEU A 335 -35.13 5.26 -39.01
CA LEU A 335 -34.29 5.46 -40.19
C LEU A 335 -32.95 6.11 -39.83
N LYS A 336 -32.95 7.09 -38.91
CA LYS A 336 -31.71 7.72 -38.44
C LYS A 336 -30.82 6.71 -37.72
N ALA A 337 -31.39 5.81 -36.92
CA ALA A 337 -30.65 4.76 -36.25
C ALA A 337 -30.05 3.76 -37.25
N GLU A 338 -30.81 3.35 -38.27
CA GLU A 338 -30.32 2.44 -39.32
C GLU A 338 -29.16 3.06 -40.11
N VAL A 339 -29.30 4.32 -40.54
CA VAL A 339 -28.24 5.04 -41.26
C VAL A 339 -26.98 5.21 -40.40
N MET A 340 -27.13 5.52 -39.11
CA MET A 340 -25.98 5.64 -38.20
C MET A 340 -25.26 4.30 -38.00
N ALA A 341 -25.99 3.20 -37.93
CA ALA A 341 -25.41 1.86 -37.87
C ALA A 341 -24.64 1.52 -39.15
N GLU A 342 -25.21 1.80 -40.33
CA GLU A 342 -24.52 1.58 -41.61
C GLU A 342 -23.25 2.44 -41.74
N ILE A 343 -23.28 3.71 -41.29
CA ILE A 343 -22.10 4.56 -41.27
C ILE A 343 -21.02 3.97 -40.35
N ALA A 344 -21.39 3.51 -39.15
CA ALA A 344 -20.44 2.90 -38.22
C ALA A 344 -19.79 1.65 -38.80
N GLU A 345 -20.57 0.78 -39.45
CA GLU A 345 -20.04 -0.42 -40.13
C GLU A 345 -19.06 -0.06 -41.26
N VAL A 346 -19.37 0.96 -42.07
CA VAL A 346 -18.47 1.42 -43.14
C VAL A 346 -17.18 1.99 -42.56
N VAL A 347 -17.25 2.75 -41.46
CA VAL A 347 -16.07 3.29 -40.79
C VAL A 347 -15.17 2.17 -40.27
N GLU A 348 -15.75 1.15 -39.62
CA GLU A 348 -14.98 -0.02 -39.13
C GLU A 348 -14.28 -0.76 -40.27
N ILE A 349 -14.96 -0.94 -41.40
CA ILE A 349 -14.37 -1.57 -42.60
C ILE A 349 -13.21 -0.72 -43.15
N VAL A 350 -13.37 0.61 -43.20
CA VAL A 350 -12.31 1.52 -43.66
C VAL A 350 -11.10 1.47 -42.73
N GLU A 351 -11.30 1.42 -41.43
CA GLU A 351 -10.22 1.30 -40.45
C GLU A 351 -9.47 -0.03 -40.58
N LEU A 352 -10.18 -1.13 -40.79
CA LEU A 352 -9.58 -2.45 -41.02
C LEU A 352 -8.70 -2.43 -42.27
N TYR A 353 -9.19 -1.91 -43.40
CA TYR A 353 -8.38 -1.82 -44.62
C TYR A 353 -7.19 -0.90 -44.47
N LYS A 354 -7.34 0.22 -43.73
CA LYS A 354 -6.22 1.11 -43.46
C LYS A 354 -5.13 0.40 -42.66
N TYR A 355 -5.52 -0.40 -41.65
CA TYR A 355 -4.59 -1.22 -40.89
C TYR A 355 -3.89 -2.25 -41.76
N GLU A 356 -4.63 -3.01 -42.58
CA GLU A 356 -4.04 -3.99 -43.50
C GLU A 356 -3.02 -3.35 -44.45
N VAL A 357 -3.33 -2.19 -45.02
CA VAL A 357 -2.40 -1.44 -45.88
C VAL A 357 -1.13 -1.07 -45.11
N THR A 358 -1.25 -0.49 -43.92
CA THR A 358 -0.07 -0.12 -43.12
C THR A 358 0.78 -1.33 -42.74
N PHE A 359 0.15 -2.45 -42.41
CA PHE A 359 0.85 -3.69 -42.07
C PHE A 359 1.63 -4.25 -43.28
N VAL A 360 1.02 -4.21 -44.48
CA VAL A 360 1.69 -4.65 -45.71
C VAL A 360 2.87 -3.72 -46.05
N GLU A 361 2.71 -2.40 -45.92
CA GLU A 361 3.79 -1.42 -46.16
C GLU A 361 4.96 -1.60 -45.18
N GLU A 362 4.70 -1.89 -43.90
CA GLU A 362 5.74 -2.17 -42.91
C GLU A 362 6.47 -3.48 -43.22
N LYS A 363 5.73 -4.52 -43.63
CA LYS A 363 6.32 -5.79 -44.06
C LYS A 363 7.18 -5.65 -45.30
N GLU A 364 6.72 -4.88 -46.28
CA GLU A 364 7.49 -4.58 -47.49
C GLU A 364 8.83 -3.94 -47.15
N LYS A 365 8.83 -2.90 -46.29
CA LYS A 365 10.06 -2.25 -45.81
C LYS A 365 10.98 -3.22 -45.07
N ALA A 366 10.44 -4.06 -44.19
CA ALA A 366 11.24 -5.05 -43.45
C ALA A 366 11.88 -6.08 -44.38
N TYR A 367 11.17 -6.51 -45.44
CA TYR A 367 11.72 -7.41 -46.45
C TYR A 367 12.75 -6.73 -47.34
N GLU A 368 12.54 -5.47 -47.69
CA GLU A 368 13.52 -4.67 -48.43
C GLU A 368 14.83 -4.53 -47.63
N GLU A 369 14.74 -4.19 -46.35
CA GLU A 369 15.90 -4.12 -45.45
C GLU A 369 16.61 -5.47 -45.30
N ALA A 370 15.84 -6.55 -45.09
CA ALA A 370 16.40 -7.90 -44.99
C ALA A 370 17.08 -8.32 -46.30
N PHE A 371 16.48 -8.01 -47.45
CA PHE A 371 17.05 -8.29 -48.76
C PHE A 371 18.35 -7.53 -48.99
N PHE A 372 18.39 -6.23 -48.68
CA PHE A 372 19.62 -5.45 -48.80
C PHE A 372 20.72 -5.92 -47.84
N SER A 373 20.36 -6.30 -46.61
CA SER A 373 21.30 -6.88 -45.66
C SER A 373 21.89 -8.20 -46.18
N LEU A 374 21.06 -9.09 -46.71
CA LEU A 374 21.49 -10.37 -47.28
C LEU A 374 22.42 -10.16 -48.49
N LEU A 375 22.07 -9.21 -49.36
CA LEU A 375 22.83 -8.93 -50.58
C LEU A 375 24.19 -8.28 -50.26
N MET A 376 24.23 -7.32 -49.32
CA MET A 376 25.45 -6.57 -49.02
C MET A 376 26.39 -7.28 -48.05
N ASN A 377 25.87 -8.12 -47.15
CA ASN A 377 26.70 -8.87 -46.20
C ASN A 377 26.99 -10.27 -46.75
N GLU A 378 25.99 -11.16 -46.73
CA GLU A 378 26.22 -12.60 -46.95
C GLU A 378 26.65 -12.90 -48.40
N PHE A 379 25.93 -12.38 -49.40
CA PHE A 379 26.29 -12.63 -50.81
C PHE A 379 27.61 -11.98 -51.21
N LYS A 380 27.86 -10.75 -50.76
CA LYS A 380 29.12 -10.06 -51.05
C LYS A 380 30.29 -10.73 -50.35
N GLU A 381 30.13 -11.19 -49.11
CA GLU A 381 31.17 -11.98 -48.43
C GLU A 381 31.39 -13.32 -49.14
N LEU A 382 30.36 -14.06 -49.52
CA LEU A 382 30.53 -15.35 -50.21
C LEU A 382 31.22 -15.19 -51.58
N CYS A 383 30.79 -14.23 -52.40
CA CYS A 383 31.32 -14.05 -53.76
C CYS A 383 32.61 -13.21 -53.82
N SER A 384 32.89 -12.37 -52.84
CA SER A 384 34.05 -11.45 -52.84
C SER A 384 34.96 -11.58 -51.61
N SER A 385 34.80 -12.62 -50.79
CA SER A 385 35.75 -12.93 -49.73
C SER A 385 37.14 -13.18 -50.31
N GLU A 386 38.15 -12.65 -49.64
CA GLU A 386 39.55 -12.85 -49.98
C GLU A 386 39.90 -14.35 -50.04
N ASP A 387 39.23 -15.19 -49.23
CA ASP A 387 39.49 -16.62 -49.16
C ASP A 387 38.96 -17.39 -50.36
N THR A 388 37.78 -17.02 -50.89
CA THR A 388 37.22 -17.66 -52.10
C THR A 388 38.01 -17.26 -53.34
N ILE A 389 38.44 -15.99 -53.41
CA ILE A 389 39.34 -15.51 -54.46
C ILE A 389 40.69 -16.24 -54.40
N LYS A 390 41.32 -16.35 -53.21
CA LYS A 390 42.57 -17.10 -53.01
C LYS A 390 42.44 -18.56 -53.41
N LEU A 391 41.37 -19.24 -52.97
CA LEU A 391 41.12 -20.64 -53.31
C LEU A 391 41.03 -20.81 -54.83
N PHE A 392 40.29 -19.92 -55.51
CA PHE A 392 40.22 -19.92 -56.97
C PHE A 392 41.59 -19.76 -57.61
N THR A 393 42.41 -18.83 -57.12
CA THR A 393 43.75 -18.59 -57.65
C THR A 393 44.66 -19.81 -57.45
N TYR A 394 44.59 -20.47 -56.28
CA TYR A 394 45.38 -21.67 -56.00
C TYR A 394 44.96 -22.87 -56.84
N ILE A 395 43.66 -23.06 -57.06
CA ILE A 395 43.15 -24.15 -57.91
C ILE A 395 43.56 -23.93 -59.37
N GLN A 396 43.44 -22.69 -59.87
CA GLN A 396 43.95 -22.33 -61.20
C GLN A 396 45.45 -22.60 -61.32
N TYR A 397 46.23 -22.22 -60.30
CA TYR A 397 47.67 -22.47 -60.26
C TYR A 397 48.00 -23.97 -60.30
N ALA A 398 47.31 -24.78 -59.48
CA ALA A 398 47.53 -26.23 -59.44
C ALA A 398 47.16 -26.90 -60.77
N ASN A 399 46.03 -26.53 -61.38
CA ASN A 399 45.62 -27.06 -62.68
C ASN A 399 46.63 -26.67 -63.77
N LYS A 400 47.10 -25.42 -63.79
CA LYS A 400 48.16 -24.98 -64.71
C LYS A 400 49.43 -25.81 -64.57
N GLN A 401 49.89 -26.06 -63.34
CA GLN A 401 51.11 -26.82 -63.11
C GLN A 401 51.00 -28.27 -63.60
N LEU A 402 49.81 -28.86 -63.53
CA LEU A 402 49.56 -30.25 -63.93
C LEU A 402 49.27 -30.41 -65.43
N PHE A 403 48.44 -29.53 -66.02
CA PHE A 403 47.95 -29.67 -67.40
C PHE A 403 48.53 -28.65 -68.39
N GLY A 404 49.27 -27.64 -67.93
CA GLY A 404 50.03 -26.72 -68.79
C GLY A 404 49.20 -25.65 -69.55
N GLY A 405 47.95 -25.38 -69.15
CA GLY A 405 47.07 -24.37 -69.78
C GLY A 405 47.40 -22.91 -69.42
N THR A 406 46.93 -21.95 -70.23
CA THR A 406 46.98 -20.51 -69.91
C THR A 406 45.88 -20.14 -68.91
N GLU A 407 46.19 -19.32 -67.90
CA GLU A 407 45.21 -18.83 -66.91
C GLU A 407 44.18 -17.90 -67.58
N ASP A 408 42.87 -18.24 -67.52
CA ASP A 408 41.77 -17.36 -67.93
C ASP A 408 40.92 -16.95 -66.70
N PRO A 409 40.71 -15.64 -66.45
CA PRO A 409 39.85 -15.19 -65.35
C PRO A 409 38.36 -15.57 -65.49
N LYS A 410 37.95 -16.15 -66.62
CA LYS A 410 36.58 -16.65 -66.85
C LYS A 410 36.41 -18.15 -66.57
N ASP A 411 37.44 -18.85 -66.14
CA ASP A 411 37.32 -20.27 -65.84
C ASP A 411 36.40 -20.51 -64.64
N ASP A 412 35.51 -21.50 -64.74
CA ASP A 412 34.61 -21.87 -63.65
C ASP A 412 35.33 -22.77 -62.64
N ILE A 413 35.27 -22.41 -61.34
CA ILE A 413 35.94 -23.12 -60.25
C ILE A 413 35.58 -24.61 -60.26
N THR A 414 34.29 -24.91 -60.47
CA THR A 414 33.78 -26.28 -60.41
C THR A 414 34.37 -27.14 -61.52
N SER A 415 34.55 -26.56 -62.71
CA SER A 415 35.13 -27.24 -63.86
C SER A 415 36.62 -27.56 -63.65
N ILE A 416 37.38 -26.61 -63.10
CA ILE A 416 38.82 -26.78 -62.83
C ILE A 416 39.03 -27.82 -61.72
N MET A 417 38.23 -27.77 -60.65
CA MET A 417 38.27 -28.77 -59.57
C MET A 417 37.92 -30.16 -60.09
N LEU A 418 36.86 -30.30 -60.89
CA LEU A 418 36.47 -31.58 -61.46
C LEU A 418 37.57 -32.19 -62.33
N GLN A 419 38.29 -31.38 -63.11
CA GLN A 419 39.43 -31.86 -63.89
C GLN A 419 40.57 -32.39 -63.00
N LEU A 420 40.88 -31.67 -61.92
CA LEU A 420 41.88 -32.12 -60.94
C LEU A 420 41.44 -33.42 -60.26
N GLU A 421 40.17 -33.52 -59.87
CA GLU A 421 39.60 -34.73 -59.26
C GLU A 421 39.62 -35.91 -60.22
N LEU A 422 39.24 -35.72 -61.49
CA LEU A 422 39.29 -36.78 -62.50
C LEU A 422 40.71 -37.28 -62.70
N HIS A 423 41.70 -36.39 -62.74
CA HIS A 423 43.09 -36.78 -62.86
C HIS A 423 43.62 -37.49 -61.61
N TYR A 424 43.21 -37.04 -60.42
CA TYR A 424 43.50 -37.75 -59.17
C TYR A 424 42.90 -39.16 -59.17
N LEU A 425 41.66 -39.32 -59.65
CA LEU A 425 40.99 -40.60 -59.79
C LEU A 425 41.68 -41.50 -60.82
N GLU A 426 42.15 -40.94 -61.94
CA GLU A 426 42.91 -41.67 -62.94
C GLU A 426 44.24 -42.19 -62.37
N LEU A 427 44.96 -41.33 -61.62
CA LEU A 427 46.20 -41.73 -60.95
C LEU A 427 45.96 -42.82 -59.89
N THR A 428 44.90 -42.71 -59.09
CA THR A 428 44.55 -43.73 -58.09
C THR A 428 44.12 -45.04 -58.73
N LEU A 429 43.36 -45.00 -59.84
CA LEU A 429 43.03 -46.20 -60.61
C LEU A 429 44.30 -46.84 -61.21
N GLY A 430 45.24 -46.02 -61.67
CA GLY A 430 46.58 -46.47 -62.06
C GLY A 430 47.29 -47.18 -60.91
N LEU A 431 47.27 -46.62 -59.70
CA LEU A 431 47.85 -47.23 -58.49
C LEU A 431 47.17 -48.55 -58.10
N ASP A 432 45.85 -48.65 -58.20
CA ASP A 432 45.09 -49.87 -57.87
C ASP A 432 45.35 -51.00 -58.89
N SER A 433 45.69 -50.66 -60.13
CA SER A 433 46.00 -51.64 -61.18
C SER A 433 47.38 -52.31 -61.04
N LEU A 434 48.25 -51.80 -60.17
CA LEU A 434 49.60 -52.36 -59.95
C LEU A 434 49.54 -53.64 -59.12
N ASP A 435 50.22 -54.69 -59.59
CA ASP A 435 50.32 -55.96 -58.88
C ASP A 435 51.03 -55.76 -57.52
N GLN A 436 50.28 -56.01 -56.44
CA GLN A 436 50.76 -55.85 -55.07
C GLN A 436 52.02 -56.68 -54.78
N THR A 437 52.25 -57.78 -55.51
CA THR A 437 53.46 -58.59 -55.33
C THR A 437 54.70 -57.88 -55.85
N ILE A 438 54.61 -57.29 -57.06
CA ILE A 438 55.67 -56.47 -57.65
C ILE A 438 55.90 -55.22 -56.81
N VAL A 439 54.82 -54.56 -56.35
CA VAL A 439 54.95 -53.38 -55.49
C VAL A 439 55.62 -53.74 -54.17
N LYS A 440 55.23 -54.83 -53.49
CA LYS A 440 55.90 -55.26 -52.25
C LYS A 440 57.36 -55.63 -52.50
N GLN A 441 57.68 -56.24 -53.63
CA GLN A 441 59.06 -56.55 -53.99
C GLN A 441 59.88 -55.28 -54.21
N ALA A 442 59.39 -54.35 -55.03
CA ALA A 442 60.02 -53.06 -55.27
C ALA A 442 60.18 -52.27 -53.96
N VAL A 443 59.14 -52.22 -53.12
CA VAL A 443 59.18 -51.56 -51.81
C VAL A 443 60.23 -52.20 -50.89
N ASN A 444 60.33 -53.53 -50.85
CA ASN A 444 61.37 -54.21 -50.08
C ASN A 444 62.77 -53.96 -50.65
N GLU A 445 62.92 -53.89 -51.97
CA GLU A 445 64.18 -53.54 -52.63
C GLU A 445 64.58 -52.11 -52.31
N PHE A 446 63.67 -51.14 -52.42
CA PHE A 446 63.89 -49.74 -52.02
C PHE A 446 64.24 -49.63 -50.54
N PHE A 447 63.50 -50.28 -49.64
CA PHE A 447 63.84 -50.27 -48.22
C PHE A 447 65.19 -50.94 -47.94
N ALA A 448 65.53 -52.02 -48.64
CA ALA A 448 66.83 -52.66 -48.50
C ALA A 448 67.97 -51.76 -49.00
N GLU A 449 67.76 -51.02 -50.10
CA GLU A 449 68.68 -50.01 -50.60
C GLU A 449 68.80 -48.82 -49.65
N ASP A 450 67.69 -48.28 -49.15
CA ASP A 450 67.68 -47.19 -48.17
C ASP A 450 68.40 -47.58 -46.88
N ILE A 451 68.19 -48.80 -46.37
CA ILE A 451 68.92 -49.31 -45.21
C ILE A 451 70.42 -49.41 -45.51
N LYS A 452 70.81 -49.83 -46.73
CA LYS A 452 72.23 -49.85 -47.14
C LYS A 452 72.80 -48.44 -47.23
N ILE A 453 72.09 -47.50 -47.83
CA ILE A 453 72.50 -46.09 -47.96
C ILE A 453 72.61 -45.45 -46.58
N MET A 454 71.65 -45.67 -45.69
CA MET A 454 71.64 -45.16 -44.32
C MET A 454 72.79 -45.71 -43.50
N LYS A 455 73.09 -47.02 -43.61
CA LYS A 455 74.28 -47.63 -42.98
C LYS A 455 75.59 -47.05 -43.52
N ARG A 456 75.69 -46.83 -44.83
CA ARG A 456 76.86 -46.18 -45.45
C ARG A 456 77.00 -44.73 -44.97
N ALA A 457 75.90 -43.98 -44.90
CA ALA A 457 75.88 -42.60 -44.40
C ALA A 457 76.30 -42.53 -42.93
N HIS A 458 75.82 -43.46 -42.09
CA HIS A 458 76.20 -43.52 -40.68
C HIS A 458 77.68 -43.88 -40.49
N ASN A 459 78.20 -44.84 -41.25
CA ASN A 459 79.62 -45.18 -41.22
C ASN A 459 80.49 -44.01 -41.72
N ALA A 460 80.09 -43.36 -42.82
CA ALA A 460 80.76 -42.17 -43.34
C ALA A 460 80.74 -41.02 -42.32
N GLN A 461 79.61 -40.80 -41.63
CA GLN A 461 79.51 -39.81 -40.55
C GLN A 461 80.48 -40.13 -39.41
N ARG A 462 80.58 -41.39 -38.99
CA ARG A 462 81.51 -41.81 -37.94
C ARG A 462 82.96 -41.56 -38.36
N SER A 463 83.34 -41.97 -39.57
CA SER A 463 84.69 -41.70 -40.10
C SER A 463 84.97 -40.21 -40.26
N MET A 464 83.99 -39.39 -40.69
CA MET A 464 84.14 -37.93 -40.73
C MET A 464 84.37 -37.34 -39.33
N ARG A 465 83.64 -37.79 -38.32
CA ARG A 465 83.84 -37.33 -36.93
C ARG A 465 85.23 -37.72 -36.42
N GLU A 466 85.70 -38.93 -36.71
CA GLU A 466 87.05 -39.37 -36.35
C GLU A 466 88.11 -38.52 -37.06
N CYS A 467 87.94 -38.23 -38.35
CA CYS A 467 88.79 -37.30 -39.11
C CYS A 467 88.75 -35.87 -38.54
N ASP A 468 87.59 -35.36 -38.14
CA ASP A 468 87.46 -34.03 -37.55
C ASP A 468 88.10 -33.94 -36.17
N ILE A 469 87.98 -35.00 -35.35
CA ILE A 469 88.69 -35.09 -34.06
C ILE A 469 90.19 -35.10 -34.29
N LEU A 470 90.68 -35.91 -35.22
CA LEU A 470 92.10 -35.93 -35.63
C LEU A 470 92.55 -34.57 -36.13
N LYS A 471 91.78 -33.93 -37.02
CA LYS A 471 92.07 -32.61 -37.58
C LYS A 471 92.11 -31.54 -36.50
N LYS A 472 91.16 -31.55 -35.54
CA LYS A 472 91.17 -30.65 -34.39
C LYS A 472 92.37 -30.90 -33.49
N ALA A 473 92.66 -32.16 -33.14
CA ALA A 473 93.81 -32.53 -32.32
C ALA A 473 95.13 -32.07 -32.97
N LEU A 474 95.25 -32.28 -34.28
CA LEU A 474 96.39 -31.87 -35.08
C LEU A 474 96.53 -30.35 -35.11
N TYR A 475 95.46 -29.60 -35.41
CA TYR A 475 95.52 -28.13 -35.31
C TYR A 475 95.83 -27.63 -33.90
N THR A 476 95.23 -28.20 -32.86
CA THR A 476 95.56 -27.82 -31.47
C THR A 476 97.01 -28.12 -31.09
N SER A 477 97.64 -29.14 -31.69
CA SER A 477 99.06 -29.43 -31.45
C SER A 477 100.00 -28.41 -32.11
N PHE A 478 99.55 -27.75 -33.18
CA PHE A 478 100.29 -26.67 -33.84
C PHE A 478 99.97 -25.27 -33.29
N GLU A 479 98.99 -25.13 -32.41
CA GLU A 479 98.76 -23.86 -31.72
C GLU A 479 99.82 -23.65 -30.64
N PRO A 480 100.61 -22.55 -30.68
CA PRO A 480 101.64 -22.30 -29.68
C PRO A 480 101.01 -22.12 -28.28
N PRO A 481 101.71 -22.54 -27.21
CA PRO A 481 101.17 -22.54 -25.85
C PRO A 481 100.69 -21.14 -25.48
N ARG A 482 99.40 -21.02 -25.17
CA ARG A 482 98.77 -19.74 -24.81
C ARG A 482 99.54 -19.11 -23.64
N SER A 483 100.13 -17.94 -23.91
CA SER A 483 100.80 -17.09 -22.93
C SER A 483 99.97 -17.00 -21.64
N LYS A 484 100.60 -17.37 -20.51
CA LYS A 484 100.01 -17.21 -19.17
C LYS A 484 99.76 -15.71 -18.96
N ARG A 485 98.50 -15.29 -18.93
CA ARG A 485 98.12 -13.96 -18.44
C ARG A 485 98.56 -13.85 -16.96
N LYS A 486 99.11 -12.69 -16.61
CA LYS A 486 99.56 -12.30 -15.26
C LYS A 486 98.51 -12.55 -14.19
#